data_AF-A0A4D9FB11-F1
#
_entry.id   AF-A0A4D9FB11-F1
#
_cell.length_a   1.000
_cell.length_b   1.000
_cell.length_c   1.000
_cell.angle_alpha   90.00
_cell.angle_beta   90.00
_cell.angle_gamma   90.00
#
_symmetry.space_group_name_H-M   'P 1'
#
loop_
_entity.id
_entity.type
_entity.pdbx_description
1 polymer ?
#
loop_
_entity_poly.entity_id
_entity_poly.type
_entity_poly.pdbx_seq_one_letter_code
_entity_poly.pdbx_strand_id
1 'polypeptide(L)'
;MAGAGGEGEAPALRAVRRCLVAFPAEARELGLTESVPYLDSHLSPLEFYREWVCPNKPCIIRNAFSHWPALKKWTLTYLRKVAGSKMVSVAVTPNGYADAVYQDRFVMPEERHMLFSNFLDIVEKKVISPSVFYVQKQCSNLTEEFPELLGDVEPEVPWMSEALGKKPDAVNFWLGESAAVTSLHKDHYENLYCVISGEKHFLLHPPSDRPFIPYGTYFRVCVCICVERRSD
;
A
#
# COMPACT_ATOMS: atom_id res chain seq x y z
N MET A 1 0.41 -9.72 -41.69
CA MET A 1 -0.51 -10.86 -41.84
C MET A 1 -1.44 -10.86 -40.65
N ALA A 2 -2.68 -10.41 -40.88
CA ALA A 2 -3.75 -10.41 -39.88
C ALA A 2 -4.31 -11.85 -39.77
N GLY A 3 -4.19 -12.45 -38.59
CA GLY A 3 -4.66 -13.80 -38.29
C GLY A 3 -5.99 -13.79 -37.53
N ALA A 4 -7.03 -14.25 -38.21
CA ALA A 4 -8.26 -14.90 -37.76
C ALA A 4 -8.69 -14.86 -36.26
N GLY A 5 -9.92 -14.40 -36.00
CA GLY A 5 -10.60 -14.66 -34.72
C GLY A 5 -12.02 -14.11 -34.57
N GLY A 6 -12.75 -13.82 -35.65
CA GLY A 6 -14.07 -13.15 -35.58
C GLY A 6 -15.30 -14.04 -35.79
N GLU A 7 -15.15 -15.24 -36.35
CA GLU A 7 -16.30 -16.06 -36.77
C GLU A 7 -16.34 -17.37 -35.98
N GLY A 8 -17.16 -17.42 -34.93
CA GLY A 8 -17.37 -18.65 -34.15
C GLY A 8 -17.79 -18.46 -32.69
N GLU A 9 -17.86 -17.23 -32.17
CA GLU A 9 -18.26 -17.04 -30.78
C GLU A 9 -19.77 -17.33 -30.59
N ALA A 10 -20.13 -18.18 -29.64
CA ALA A 10 -21.53 -18.46 -29.33
C ALA A 10 -22.25 -17.15 -28.91
N PRO A 11 -23.50 -16.91 -29.36
CA PRO A 11 -24.25 -15.70 -28.99
C PRO A 11 -24.28 -15.42 -27.48
N ALA A 12 -24.36 -16.48 -26.66
CA ALA A 12 -24.31 -16.40 -25.21
C ALA A 12 -22.98 -15.83 -24.68
N LEU A 13 -21.83 -16.25 -25.23
CA LEU A 13 -20.52 -15.77 -24.77
C LEU A 13 -20.33 -14.27 -25.11
N ARG A 14 -20.80 -13.84 -26.28
CA ARG A 14 -20.84 -12.41 -26.63
C ARG A 14 -21.69 -11.60 -25.65
N ALA A 15 -22.85 -12.10 -25.24
CA ALA A 15 -23.71 -11.42 -24.27
C ALA A 15 -23.01 -11.27 -22.91
N VAL A 16 -22.39 -12.34 -22.40
CA VAL A 16 -21.62 -12.31 -21.15
C VAL A 16 -20.47 -11.29 -21.22
N ARG A 17 -19.72 -11.28 -22.33
CA ARG A 17 -18.64 -10.30 -22.53
C ARG A 17 -19.15 -8.85 -22.49
N ARG A 18 -20.29 -8.56 -23.12
CA ARG A 18 -20.89 -7.21 -23.06
C ARG A 18 -21.22 -6.82 -21.62
N CYS A 19 -21.81 -7.71 -20.83
CA CYS A 19 -22.09 -7.45 -19.42
C CYS A 19 -20.80 -7.18 -18.62
N LEU A 20 -19.75 -7.98 -18.82
CA LEU A 20 -18.47 -7.79 -18.11
C LEU A 20 -17.75 -6.50 -18.51
N VAL A 21 -17.91 -6.04 -19.75
CA VAL A 21 -17.33 -4.78 -20.23
C VAL A 21 -18.13 -3.56 -19.74
N ALA A 22 -19.46 -3.67 -19.62
CA ALA A 22 -20.29 -2.57 -19.13
C ALA A 22 -20.20 -2.40 -17.61
N PHE A 23 -20.10 -3.51 -16.86
CA PHE A 23 -20.16 -3.54 -15.40
C PHE A 23 -19.21 -2.56 -14.68
N PRO A 24 -17.93 -2.39 -15.06
CA PRO A 24 -17.05 -1.48 -14.34
C PRO A 24 -17.50 -0.01 -14.41
N ALA A 25 -18.11 0.41 -15.52
CA ALA A 25 -18.66 1.75 -15.67
C ALA A 25 -19.90 1.93 -14.77
N GLU A 26 -20.86 1.00 -14.86
CA GLU A 26 -22.08 1.01 -14.04
C GLU A 26 -21.77 0.99 -12.52
N ALA A 27 -20.80 0.18 -12.11
CA ALA A 27 -20.38 0.10 -10.70
C ALA A 27 -19.78 1.41 -10.19
N ARG A 28 -18.99 2.11 -11.04
CA ARG A 28 -18.43 3.42 -10.67
C ARG A 28 -19.51 4.49 -10.57
N GLU A 29 -20.43 4.55 -11.54
CA GLU A 29 -21.53 5.51 -11.55
C GLU A 29 -22.44 5.41 -10.31
N LEU A 30 -22.65 4.20 -9.79
CA LEU A 30 -23.51 3.97 -8.63
C LEU A 30 -22.84 4.31 -7.30
N GLY A 31 -21.54 4.04 -7.17
CA GLY A 31 -20.91 3.92 -5.85
C GLY A 31 -19.59 4.65 -5.66
N LEU A 32 -18.87 5.02 -6.72
CA LEU A 32 -17.49 5.50 -6.61
C LEU A 32 -17.38 6.96 -7.04
N THR A 33 -16.56 7.71 -6.31
CA THR A 33 -16.23 9.10 -6.62
C THR A 33 -15.06 9.16 -7.60
N GLU A 34 -15.00 10.21 -8.42
CA GLU A 34 -13.90 10.42 -9.37
C GLU A 34 -12.56 10.72 -8.69
N SER A 35 -12.59 11.19 -7.43
CA SER A 35 -11.42 11.48 -6.61
C SER A 35 -11.54 10.86 -5.22
N VAL A 36 -10.41 10.62 -4.56
CA VAL A 36 -10.37 10.14 -3.18
C VAL A 36 -10.71 11.31 -2.24
N PRO A 37 -11.82 11.24 -1.49
CA PRO A 37 -12.27 12.34 -0.63
C PRO A 37 -11.39 12.47 0.62
N TYR A 38 -11.27 13.71 1.11
CA TYR A 38 -10.58 14.03 2.36
C TYR A 38 -11.60 14.23 3.49
N LEU A 39 -11.28 13.68 4.66
CA LEU A 39 -12.00 13.87 5.92
C LEU A 39 -11.09 14.65 6.87
N ASP A 40 -11.60 15.70 7.51
CA ASP A 40 -10.78 16.53 8.41
C ASP A 40 -10.51 15.88 9.79
N SER A 41 -11.31 14.87 10.13
CA SER A 41 -11.20 14.06 11.34
C SER A 41 -11.74 12.66 11.10
N HIS A 42 -11.43 11.72 12.00
CA HIS A 42 -12.02 10.39 11.97
C HIS A 42 -13.52 10.47 12.30
N LEU A 43 -14.32 9.64 11.63
CA LEU A 43 -15.75 9.48 11.92
C LEU A 43 -15.93 8.53 13.11
N SER A 44 -17.15 8.47 13.66
CA SER A 44 -17.47 7.40 14.60
C SER A 44 -17.28 6.02 13.94
N PRO A 45 -16.97 4.95 14.69
CA PRO A 45 -16.79 3.61 14.13
C PRO A 45 -17.96 3.14 13.25
N LEU A 46 -19.20 3.42 13.67
CA LEU A 46 -20.41 3.10 12.91
C LEU A 46 -20.48 3.84 11.57
N GLU A 47 -20.23 5.15 11.58
CA GLU A 47 -20.21 5.96 10.36
C GLU A 47 -19.08 5.53 9.45
N PHE A 48 -17.89 5.26 10.00
CA PHE A 48 -16.75 4.81 9.22
C PHE A 48 -17.06 3.49 8.49
N TYR A 49 -17.65 2.53 9.22
CA TYR A 49 -18.04 1.26 8.63
C TYR A 49 -19.10 1.42 7.54
N ARG A 50 -20.14 2.24 7.78
CA ARG A 50 -21.25 2.44 6.86
C ARG A 50 -20.84 3.19 5.59
N GLU A 51 -20.02 4.23 5.71
CA GLU A 51 -19.72 5.15 4.60
C GLU A 51 -18.48 4.73 3.78
N TRP A 52 -17.55 3.96 4.37
CA TRP A 52 -16.27 3.63 3.74
C TRP A 52 -16.02 2.13 3.61
N VAL A 53 -16.07 1.39 4.72
CA VAL A 53 -15.73 -0.05 4.74
C VAL A 53 -16.75 -0.86 3.94
N CYS A 54 -18.03 -0.78 4.31
CA CYS A 54 -19.11 -1.53 3.68
C CYS A 54 -19.25 -1.25 2.16
N PRO A 55 -19.23 0.02 1.69
CA PRO A 55 -19.29 0.31 0.27
C PRO A 55 -17.93 0.21 -0.44
N ASN A 56 -16.87 -0.20 0.25
CA ASN A 56 -15.51 -0.39 -0.28
C ASN A 56 -14.92 0.86 -0.95
N LYS A 57 -15.01 2.01 -0.28
CA LYS A 57 -14.53 3.30 -0.79
C LYS A 57 -13.25 3.75 -0.09
N PRO A 58 -12.24 4.24 -0.82
CA PRO A 58 -11.07 4.86 -0.21
C PRO A 58 -11.41 6.27 0.29
N CYS A 59 -10.70 6.72 1.33
CA CYS A 59 -10.69 8.11 1.78
C CYS A 59 -9.30 8.49 2.30
N ILE A 60 -9.08 9.80 2.49
CA ILE A 60 -7.94 10.33 3.23
C ILE A 60 -8.41 10.99 4.51
N ILE A 61 -7.97 10.47 5.66
CA ILE A 61 -8.34 11.01 6.97
C ILE A 61 -7.21 11.91 7.47
N ARG A 62 -7.46 13.20 7.59
CA ARG A 62 -6.52 14.14 8.18
C ARG A 62 -6.61 14.08 9.70
N ASN A 63 -5.52 14.43 10.36
CA ASN A 63 -5.43 14.56 11.81
C ASN A 63 -5.77 13.27 12.61
N ALA A 64 -5.79 12.10 11.96
CA ALA A 64 -6.18 10.84 12.60
C ALA A 64 -5.18 10.33 13.64
N PHE A 65 -3.91 10.74 13.52
CA PHE A 65 -2.80 10.33 14.39
C PHE A 65 -1.96 11.53 14.86
N SER A 66 -2.55 12.72 14.98
CA SER A 66 -1.84 13.95 15.39
C SER A 66 -1.20 13.86 16.77
N HIS A 67 -1.65 12.93 17.61
CA HIS A 67 -1.10 12.65 18.94
C HIS A 67 0.14 11.76 18.91
N TRP A 68 0.47 11.09 17.80
CA TRP A 68 1.62 10.19 17.72
C TRP A 68 2.94 10.98 17.84
N PRO A 69 3.82 10.65 18.82
CA PRO A 69 5.14 11.27 18.93
C PRO A 69 5.98 11.13 17.65
N ALA A 70 5.76 10.08 16.86
CA ALA A 70 6.45 9.81 15.60
C ALA A 70 6.46 11.02 14.65
N LEU A 71 5.35 11.77 14.58
CA LEU A 71 5.20 12.97 13.72
C LEU A 71 6.25 14.06 14.00
N LYS A 72 6.80 14.10 15.22
CA LYS A 72 7.83 15.06 15.63
C LYS A 72 9.20 14.40 15.74
N LYS A 73 9.24 13.11 16.11
CA LYS A 73 10.48 12.41 16.45
C LYS A 73 11.13 11.73 15.27
N TRP A 74 10.37 11.15 14.33
CA TRP A 74 10.88 10.25 13.28
C TRP A 74 11.59 11.00 12.15
N THR A 75 12.76 11.54 12.48
CA THR A 75 13.79 11.99 11.53
C THR A 75 14.79 10.87 11.29
N LEU A 76 15.51 10.87 10.16
CA LEU A 76 16.55 9.87 9.90
C LEU A 76 17.63 9.86 11.00
N THR A 77 17.94 11.02 11.58
CA THR A 77 18.86 11.13 12.74
C THR A 77 18.33 10.43 13.98
N TYR A 78 17.05 10.61 14.31
CA TYR A 78 16.41 9.93 15.43
C TYR A 78 16.34 8.42 15.21
N LEU A 79 15.89 8.00 14.03
CA LEU A 79 15.80 6.59 13.64
C LEU A 79 17.18 5.90 13.73
N ARG A 80 18.24 6.57 13.28
CA ARG A 80 19.62 6.11 13.44
C ARG A 80 20.03 5.98 14.90
N LYS A 81 19.68 6.94 15.75
CA LYS A 81 20.01 6.91 17.18
C LYS A 81 19.32 5.74 17.90
N VAL A 82 18.06 5.47 17.57
CA VAL A 82 17.23 4.49 18.30
C VAL A 82 17.42 3.07 17.78
N ALA A 83 17.43 2.90 16.45
CA ALA A 83 17.43 1.58 15.82
C ALA A 83 18.64 1.33 14.92
N GLY A 84 19.61 2.25 14.82
CA GLY A 84 20.70 2.16 13.84
C GLY A 84 21.56 0.89 13.94
N SER A 85 21.74 0.34 15.14
CA SER A 85 22.50 -0.90 15.38
C SER A 85 21.71 -2.18 15.12
N LYS A 86 20.42 -2.09 14.77
CA LYS A 86 19.56 -3.25 14.51
C LYS A 86 19.87 -3.84 13.15
N MET A 87 19.90 -5.17 13.08
CA MET A 87 19.86 -5.89 11.81
C MET A 87 18.42 -5.97 11.35
N VAL A 88 18.15 -5.50 10.14
CA VAL A 88 16.79 -5.42 9.56
C VAL A 88 16.75 -6.09 8.20
N SER A 89 15.58 -6.59 7.80
CA SER A 89 15.36 -7.15 6.47
C SER A 89 15.08 -6.03 5.46
N VAL A 90 15.98 -5.86 4.49
CA VAL A 90 15.86 -4.85 3.43
C VAL A 90 15.67 -5.54 2.08
N ALA A 91 14.62 -5.15 1.36
CA ALA A 91 14.44 -5.56 -0.03
C ALA A 91 15.40 -4.77 -0.93
N VAL A 92 16.16 -5.49 -1.75
CA VAL A 92 17.12 -4.92 -2.69
C VAL A 92 16.73 -5.32 -4.10
N THR A 93 16.62 -4.34 -4.98
CA THR A 93 16.24 -4.54 -6.38
C THR A 93 17.20 -3.78 -7.29
N PRO A 94 17.45 -4.25 -8.52
CA PRO A 94 18.32 -3.54 -9.45
C PRO A 94 17.69 -2.26 -10.03
N ASN A 95 16.36 -2.12 -9.96
CA ASN A 95 15.61 -1.08 -10.68
C ASN A 95 14.47 -0.45 -9.86
N GLY A 96 14.30 -0.84 -8.59
CA GLY A 96 13.25 -0.33 -7.71
C GLY A 96 11.94 -1.13 -7.72
N TYR A 97 11.77 -2.10 -8.60
CA TYR A 97 10.52 -2.86 -8.73
C TYR A 97 10.62 -4.20 -8.03
N ALA A 98 10.16 -4.25 -6.79
CA ALA A 98 9.96 -5.51 -6.07
C ALA A 98 8.62 -6.14 -6.47
N ASP A 99 8.54 -7.48 -6.40
CA ASP A 99 7.30 -8.24 -6.61
C ASP A 99 6.61 -7.86 -7.92
N ALA A 100 7.38 -7.87 -9.00
CA ALA A 100 6.98 -7.35 -10.30
C ALA A 100 7.24 -8.36 -11.41
N VAL A 101 6.48 -8.24 -12.50
CA VAL A 101 6.75 -9.00 -13.71
C VAL A 101 7.95 -8.38 -14.41
N TYR A 102 9.00 -9.19 -14.63
CA TYR A 102 10.13 -8.85 -15.46
C TYR A 102 10.25 -9.91 -16.55
N GLN A 103 10.07 -9.49 -17.80
CA GLN A 103 9.97 -10.38 -18.95
C GLN A 103 8.85 -11.43 -18.76
N ASP A 104 9.19 -12.71 -18.68
CA ASP A 104 8.28 -13.85 -18.57
C ASP A 104 8.13 -14.36 -17.12
N ARG A 105 8.72 -13.67 -16.13
CA ARG A 105 8.78 -14.11 -14.73
C ARG A 105 8.23 -13.08 -13.77
N PHE A 106 7.62 -13.56 -12.71
CA PHE A 106 7.40 -12.77 -11.50
C PHE A 106 8.68 -12.83 -10.65
N VAL A 107 9.28 -11.67 -10.39
CA VAL A 107 10.57 -11.54 -9.70
C VAL A 107 10.35 -10.91 -8.33
N MET A 108 10.74 -11.65 -7.30
CA MET A 108 10.79 -11.18 -5.92
C MET A 108 12.11 -10.44 -5.66
N PRO A 109 12.16 -9.48 -4.73
CA PRO A 109 13.40 -8.80 -4.37
C PRO A 109 14.41 -9.75 -3.73
N GLU A 110 15.69 -9.37 -3.74
CA GLU A 110 16.66 -9.95 -2.82
C GLU A 110 16.34 -9.46 -1.39
N GLU A 111 16.21 -10.37 -0.43
CA GLU A 111 16.15 -10.00 0.98
C GLU A 111 17.56 -9.97 1.57
N ARG A 112 17.99 -8.78 2.01
CA ARG A 112 19.30 -8.56 2.60
C ARG A 112 19.16 -8.14 4.06
N HIS A 113 19.78 -8.91 4.94
CA HIS A 113 19.95 -8.50 6.33
C HIS A 113 21.15 -7.56 6.47
N MET A 114 20.91 -6.34 6.92
CA MET A 114 21.97 -5.34 7.14
C MET A 114 21.67 -4.44 8.34
N LEU A 115 22.70 -3.75 8.84
CA LEU A 115 22.52 -2.72 9.87
C LEU A 115 21.62 -1.61 9.34
N PHE A 116 20.64 -1.22 10.14
CA PHE A 116 19.73 -0.14 9.77
C PHE A 116 20.47 1.18 9.54
N SER A 117 21.55 1.46 10.28
CA SER A 117 22.40 2.62 10.03
C SER A 117 23.00 2.62 8.62
N ASN A 118 23.42 1.46 8.11
CA ASN A 118 24.00 1.35 6.78
C ASN A 118 22.94 1.56 5.70
N PHE A 119 21.71 1.07 5.94
CA PHE A 119 20.58 1.35 5.07
C PHE A 119 20.24 2.86 5.06
N LEU A 120 20.23 3.51 6.23
CA LEU A 120 20.02 4.95 6.33
C LEU A 120 21.12 5.75 5.61
N ASP A 121 22.37 5.28 5.59
CA ASP A 121 23.45 5.93 4.82
C ASP A 121 23.19 5.89 3.31
N ILE A 122 22.54 4.84 2.80
CA ILE A 122 22.11 4.75 1.40
C ILE A 122 20.96 5.72 1.13
N VAL A 123 19.93 5.73 1.97
CA VAL A 123 18.77 6.64 1.84
C VAL A 123 19.19 8.11 1.91
N GLU A 124 20.15 8.44 2.78
CA GLU A 124 20.74 9.79 2.90
C GLU A 124 21.75 10.10 1.77
N LYS A 125 21.97 9.18 0.83
CA LYS A 125 22.94 9.30 -0.29
C LYS A 125 24.38 9.52 0.16
N LYS A 126 24.73 9.10 1.39
CA LYS A 126 26.11 9.08 1.90
C LYS A 126 26.91 7.93 1.29
N VAL A 127 26.22 6.85 0.92
CA VAL A 127 26.76 5.70 0.19
C VAL A 127 25.97 5.55 -1.11
N ILE A 128 26.68 5.48 -2.24
CA ILE A 128 26.05 5.27 -3.55
C ILE A 128 26.04 3.78 -3.86
N SER A 129 24.86 3.27 -4.23
CA SER A 129 24.67 1.90 -4.68
C SER A 129 23.95 1.89 -6.04
N PRO A 130 24.27 0.95 -6.95
CA PRO A 130 23.52 0.79 -8.20
C PRO A 130 22.14 0.12 -7.99
N SER A 131 21.87 -0.40 -6.80
CA SER A 131 20.60 -1.03 -6.44
C SER A 131 19.71 -0.07 -5.65
N VAL A 132 18.42 -0.38 -5.60
CA VAL A 132 17.39 0.35 -4.85
C VAL A 132 16.99 -0.46 -3.62
N PHE A 133 16.92 0.21 -2.47
CA PHE A 133 16.72 -0.37 -1.15
C PHE A 133 15.39 0.08 -0.55
N TYR A 134 14.67 -0.87 0.05
CA TYR A 134 13.38 -0.61 0.69
C TYR A 134 13.15 -1.54 1.88
N VAL A 135 12.93 -0.97 3.07
CA VAL A 135 12.37 -1.69 4.21
C VAL A 135 10.87 -1.83 3.98
N GLN A 136 10.44 -3.03 3.59
CA GLN A 136 9.07 -3.31 3.14
C GLN A 136 8.45 -4.62 3.62
N LYS A 137 9.05 -5.28 4.60
CA LYS A 137 8.56 -6.57 5.08
C LYS A 137 7.18 -6.41 5.73
N GLN A 138 6.17 -7.08 5.18
CA GLN A 138 4.77 -6.91 5.57
C GLN A 138 4.26 -7.92 6.62
N CYS A 139 5.17 -8.44 7.45
CA CYS A 139 4.88 -9.45 8.47
C CYS A 139 5.02 -8.85 9.88
N SER A 140 4.37 -7.72 10.15
CA SER A 140 4.46 -7.04 11.44
C SER A 140 5.87 -6.57 11.80
N ASN A 141 6.64 -6.14 10.79
CA ASN A 141 8.05 -5.79 10.99
C ASN A 141 8.26 -4.62 11.96
N LEU A 142 7.26 -3.74 12.18
CA LEU A 142 7.37 -2.71 13.21
C LEU A 142 7.51 -3.33 14.60
N THR A 143 6.65 -4.31 14.93
CA THR A 143 6.68 -4.96 16.25
C THR A 143 7.83 -5.94 16.40
N GLU A 144 8.26 -6.58 15.31
CA GLU A 144 9.30 -7.61 15.33
C GLU A 144 10.73 -7.04 15.21
N GLU A 145 10.95 -6.12 14.28
CA GLU A 145 12.29 -5.60 13.95
C GLU A 145 12.58 -4.26 14.63
N PHE A 146 11.55 -3.47 14.94
CA PHE A 146 11.66 -2.12 15.51
C PHE A 146 10.85 -1.90 16.81
N PRO A 147 10.92 -2.80 17.82
CA PRO A 147 10.15 -2.65 19.05
C PRO A 147 10.44 -1.33 19.79
N GLU A 148 11.63 -0.75 19.60
CA GLU A 148 12.04 0.53 20.20
C GLU A 148 11.22 1.73 19.67
N LEU A 149 10.58 1.59 18.51
CA LEU A 149 9.74 2.62 17.90
C LEU A 149 8.27 2.53 18.34
N LEU A 150 7.86 1.45 19.02
CA LEU A 150 6.46 1.26 19.44
C LEU A 150 5.98 2.28 20.47
N GLY A 151 6.89 2.97 21.17
CA GLY A 151 6.53 4.08 22.05
C GLY A 151 6.12 5.36 21.32
N ASP A 152 6.33 5.43 20.01
CA ASP A 152 6.08 6.63 19.19
C ASP A 152 4.81 6.57 18.34
N VAL A 153 4.18 5.40 18.26
CA VAL A 153 2.94 5.15 17.50
C VAL A 153 2.04 4.20 18.29
N GLU A 154 0.76 4.13 17.94
CA GLU A 154 -0.13 3.15 18.55
C GLU A 154 -0.03 1.79 17.83
N PRO A 155 -0.09 0.66 18.55
CA PRO A 155 -0.08 -0.68 17.95
C PRO A 155 -1.41 -1.03 17.26
N GLU A 156 -2.46 -0.22 17.48
CA GLU A 156 -3.75 -0.32 16.80
C GLU A 156 -4.38 1.07 16.69
N VAL A 157 -5.34 1.24 15.80
CA VAL A 157 -6.12 2.48 15.67
C VAL A 157 -7.51 2.21 16.28
N PRO A 158 -7.83 2.70 17.50
CA PRO A 158 -8.97 2.21 18.27
C PRO A 158 -10.32 2.29 17.54
N TRP A 159 -10.60 3.42 16.88
CA TRP A 159 -11.86 3.61 16.15
C TRP A 159 -11.99 2.66 14.94
N MET A 160 -10.87 2.29 14.31
CA MET A 160 -10.85 1.35 13.19
C MET A 160 -11.05 -0.08 13.69
N SER A 161 -10.40 -0.44 14.79
CA SER A 161 -10.59 -1.75 15.42
C SER A 161 -12.00 -1.96 15.94
N GLU A 162 -12.62 -0.91 16.49
CA GLU A 162 -14.04 -0.94 16.87
C GLU A 162 -14.95 -1.10 15.65
N ALA A 163 -14.70 -0.33 14.57
CA ALA A 163 -15.50 -0.41 13.34
C ALA A 163 -15.45 -1.81 12.72
N LEU A 164 -14.26 -2.44 12.68
CA LEU A 164 -14.07 -3.77 12.12
C LEU A 164 -14.40 -4.92 13.07
N GLY A 165 -14.58 -4.64 14.36
CA GLY A 165 -14.74 -5.65 15.40
C GLY A 165 -13.52 -6.55 15.60
N LYS A 166 -12.31 -6.09 15.22
CA LYS A 166 -11.06 -6.86 15.34
C LYS A 166 -9.82 -5.97 15.42
N LYS A 167 -8.76 -6.52 16.00
CA LYS A 167 -7.43 -5.91 16.03
C LYS A 167 -6.71 -6.08 14.66
N PRO A 168 -5.70 -5.25 14.34
CA PRO A 168 -4.90 -5.46 13.14
C PRO A 168 -4.15 -6.79 13.20
N ASP A 169 -4.12 -7.50 12.07
CA ASP A 169 -3.33 -8.74 11.92
C ASP A 169 -1.83 -8.42 11.84
N ALA A 170 -1.47 -7.23 11.33
CA ALA A 170 -0.10 -6.77 11.22
C ALA A 170 0.03 -5.25 11.34
N VAL A 171 1.18 -4.79 11.86
CA VAL A 171 1.58 -3.38 11.87
C VAL A 171 2.97 -3.26 11.23
N ASN A 172 3.02 -2.58 10.09
CA ASN A 172 4.20 -2.56 9.24
C ASN A 172 4.89 -1.19 9.25
N PHE A 173 6.22 -1.20 9.30
CA PHE A 173 7.10 -0.06 9.12
C PHE A 173 7.65 -0.04 7.69
N TRP A 174 7.58 1.13 7.07
CA TRP A 174 8.01 1.34 5.69
C TRP A 174 8.99 2.51 5.60
N LEU A 175 10.14 2.28 4.99
CA LEU A 175 11.14 3.31 4.69
C LEU A 175 11.97 2.88 3.49
N GLY A 176 12.06 3.69 2.45
CA GLY A 176 12.75 3.33 1.22
C GLY A 176 13.19 4.53 0.41
N GLU A 177 13.96 4.24 -0.64
CA GLU A 177 14.35 5.25 -1.62
C GLU A 177 13.17 5.65 -2.52
N SER A 178 13.23 6.85 -3.10
CA SER A 178 12.19 7.36 -4.01
C SER A 178 12.02 6.52 -5.29
N ALA A 179 13.03 5.74 -5.65
CA ALA A 179 12.98 4.83 -6.79
C ALA A 179 12.27 3.50 -6.48
N ALA A 180 11.99 3.19 -5.21
CA ALA A 180 11.30 1.96 -4.83
C ALA A 180 9.81 2.06 -5.16
N VAL A 181 9.36 1.20 -6.07
CA VAL A 181 7.97 1.18 -6.57
C VAL A 181 7.36 -0.19 -6.28
N THR A 182 6.23 -0.18 -5.59
CA THR A 182 5.38 -1.36 -5.45
C THR A 182 4.49 -1.49 -6.68
N SER A 183 4.53 -2.65 -7.34
CA SER A 183 3.74 -2.94 -8.53
C SER A 183 2.23 -2.99 -8.23
N LEU A 184 1.36 -2.97 -9.25
CA LEU A 184 -0.08 -3.08 -9.06
C LEU A 184 -0.45 -4.46 -8.49
N HIS A 185 -1.15 -4.50 -7.34
CA HIS A 185 -1.46 -5.74 -6.63
C HIS A 185 -2.75 -5.65 -5.81
N LYS A 186 -2.97 -6.66 -4.95
CA LYS A 186 -4.05 -6.76 -3.96
C LYS A 186 -3.70 -7.36 -2.66
N ASP A 187 -4.37 -6.82 -1.68
CA ASP A 187 -4.46 -7.40 -0.35
C ASP A 187 -5.88 -7.87 -0.05
N HIS A 188 -5.95 -8.80 0.90
CA HIS A 188 -7.21 -9.26 1.50
C HIS A 188 -7.40 -8.61 2.87
N TYR A 189 -6.89 -7.39 3.01
CA TYR A 189 -6.86 -6.61 4.26
C TYR A 189 -7.53 -5.26 4.05
N GLU A 190 -8.18 -4.78 5.11
CA GLU A 190 -8.52 -3.36 5.23
C GLU A 190 -7.25 -2.63 5.67
N ASN A 191 -6.66 -1.86 4.75
CA ASN A 191 -5.36 -1.22 4.98
C ASN A 191 -5.53 0.23 5.43
N LEU A 192 -4.92 0.60 6.55
CA LEU A 192 -4.84 1.98 7.04
C LEU A 192 -3.39 2.46 6.92
N TYR A 193 -3.08 3.18 5.84
CA TYR A 193 -1.72 3.59 5.52
C TYR A 193 -1.38 4.96 6.11
N CYS A 194 -0.53 5.02 7.14
CA CYS A 194 -0.15 6.29 7.79
C CYS A 194 1.18 6.83 7.27
N VAL A 195 1.18 8.03 6.67
CA VAL A 195 2.42 8.71 6.25
C VAL A 195 2.93 9.61 7.38
N ILE A 196 4.09 9.26 7.95
CA ILE A 196 4.73 10.03 9.04
C ILE A 196 5.63 11.15 8.51
N SER A 197 6.38 10.87 7.44
CA SER A 197 7.31 11.81 6.80
C SER A 197 7.40 11.52 5.31
N GLY A 198 7.43 12.58 4.49
CA GLY A 198 7.38 12.48 3.04
C GLY A 198 5.94 12.35 2.53
N GLU A 199 5.80 11.77 1.33
CA GLU A 199 4.53 11.61 0.63
C GLU A 199 4.47 10.20 0.02
N LYS A 200 3.26 9.69 -0.23
CA LYS A 200 3.05 8.41 -0.91
C LYS A 200 2.02 8.58 -2.02
N HIS A 201 2.43 8.30 -3.25
CA HIS A 201 1.54 8.36 -4.41
C HIS A 201 0.90 7.00 -4.66
N PHE A 202 -0.43 6.96 -4.65
CA PHE A 202 -1.22 5.77 -4.95
C PHE A 202 -1.92 5.92 -6.29
N LEU A 203 -1.82 4.89 -7.13
CA LEU A 203 -2.71 4.69 -8.27
C LEU A 203 -3.68 3.57 -7.91
N LEU A 204 -4.98 3.88 -7.85
CA LEU A 204 -6.02 2.97 -7.39
C LEU A 204 -6.94 2.55 -8.53
N HIS A 205 -7.28 1.26 -8.55
CA HIS A 205 -8.40 0.74 -9.32
C HIS A 205 -9.40 0.07 -8.38
N PRO A 206 -10.71 0.35 -8.49
CA PRO A 206 -11.70 -0.39 -7.74
C PRO A 206 -11.74 -1.86 -8.18
N PRO A 207 -12.20 -2.79 -7.33
CA PRO A 207 -12.27 -4.21 -7.69
C PRO A 207 -13.14 -4.48 -8.93
N SER A 208 -14.12 -3.62 -9.19
CA SER A 208 -14.98 -3.67 -10.37
C SER A 208 -14.21 -3.49 -11.68
N ASP A 209 -13.02 -2.89 -11.68
CA ASP A 209 -12.17 -2.73 -12.87
C ASP A 209 -11.50 -4.03 -13.32
N ARG A 210 -11.62 -5.10 -12.54
CA ARG A 210 -10.98 -6.40 -12.82
C ARG A 210 -11.14 -6.87 -14.28
N PRO A 211 -12.28 -6.74 -14.97
CA PRO A 211 -12.40 -7.16 -16.37
C PRO A 211 -11.39 -6.49 -17.32
N PHE A 212 -10.90 -5.30 -16.98
CA PHE A 212 -9.93 -4.54 -17.79
C PHE A 212 -8.48 -4.64 -17.30
N ILE A 213 -8.26 -5.12 -16.07
CA ILE A 213 -6.92 -5.31 -15.54
C ILE A 213 -6.41 -6.68 -16.01
N PRO A 214 -5.41 -6.72 -16.91
CA PRO A 214 -4.92 -7.97 -17.45
C PRO A 214 -4.23 -8.76 -16.35
N TYR A 215 -4.54 -10.05 -16.33
CA TYR A 215 -3.80 -11.03 -15.58
C TYR A 215 -3.09 -11.92 -16.59
N GLY A 216 -1.77 -12.06 -16.45
CA GLY A 216 -1.11 -13.28 -16.93
C GLY A 216 -1.58 -14.48 -16.09
N THR A 217 -0.75 -15.50 -15.93
CA THR A 217 -1.00 -16.61 -14.98
C THR A 217 -0.90 -16.22 -13.50
N TYR A 218 -0.82 -14.93 -13.15
CA TYR A 218 -0.42 -14.47 -11.81
C TYR A 218 -1.46 -13.56 -11.16
N PHE A 219 -2.44 -14.14 -10.45
CA PHE A 219 -3.61 -13.49 -9.82
C PHE A 219 -3.30 -12.44 -8.74
N ARG A 220 -4.11 -11.34 -8.65
CA ARG A 220 -4.60 -10.54 -7.46
C ARG A 220 -4.62 -8.96 -7.60
N VAL A 221 -5.82 -8.29 -7.67
CA VAL A 221 -6.22 -6.81 -7.57
C VAL A 221 -6.93 -6.26 -6.26
N CYS A 222 -6.54 -5.16 -5.56
CA CYS A 222 -7.35 -4.52 -4.46
C CYS A 222 -6.87 -3.10 -4.03
N VAL A 223 -7.71 -2.46 -3.21
CA VAL A 223 -7.84 -1.06 -2.78
C VAL A 223 -6.93 -0.69 -1.59
N CYS A 224 -6.41 0.54 -1.56
CA CYS A 224 -5.71 1.15 -0.42
C CYS A 224 -6.49 2.36 0.14
N ILE A 225 -6.51 2.53 1.47
CA ILE A 225 -6.95 3.75 2.17
C ILE A 225 -5.68 4.44 2.70
N CYS A 226 -5.46 5.71 2.33
CA CYS A 226 -4.27 6.48 2.71
C CYS A 226 -4.63 7.52 3.76
N VAL A 227 -3.81 7.72 4.77
CA VAL A 227 -4.01 8.69 5.85
C VAL A 227 -2.80 9.63 5.82
N GLU A 228 -3.04 10.90 5.50
CA GLU A 228 -2.00 11.90 5.26
C GLU A 228 -2.24 13.19 6.08
N ARG A 229 -1.16 13.86 6.48
CA ARG A 229 -1.19 15.19 7.10
C ARG A 229 -1.09 16.26 6.01
N ARG A 230 -1.80 17.38 6.18
CA ARG A 230 -1.57 18.60 5.42
C ARG A 230 -0.13 19.11 5.66
N SER A 231 0.66 19.23 4.60
CA SER A 231 1.82 20.12 4.61
C SER A 231 1.29 21.55 4.72
N ASP A 232 1.52 22.19 5.87
CA ASP A 232 1.37 23.65 6.00
C ASP A 232 2.55 24.36 5.33
#